data_AF-A0A5E7WTC6-F1
#
_entry.id   AF-A0A5E7WTC6-F1
#
_cell.length_a   1.000
_cell.length_b   1.000
_cell.length_c   1.000
_cell.angle_alpha   90.00
_cell.angle_beta   90.00
_cell.angle_gamma   90.00
#
_symmetry.space_group_name_H-M   'P 1'
#
loop_
_entity.id
_entity.type
_entity.pdbx_description
1 polymer ?
#
loop_
_entity_poly.entity_id
_entity_poly.type
_entity_poly.pdbx_seq_one_letter_code
_entity_poly.pdbx_strand_id
1 'polypeptide(L)'
;MNKDNMTKLAALHRHWIVADSVRAVLQQKVTTPKQEELAIQKFGSDYIAFGEHASMLCRMQVWYSLLYVVVEGYRALEQKYAPLEELLANGEFVDLLRRYRNATFHYQTDALNDKVIDFLNKENSEVWIRDLNKQLEAFLMWALPIGEAVKKMEESGLPKVPPGTKLSTLFQRGKE
;
A
#
# COMPACT_ATOMS: atom_id res chain seq x y z
N MET A 1 -17.79 -20.31 3.68
CA MET A 1 -16.34 -20.25 3.43
C MET A 1 -15.63 -21.19 4.38
N ASN A 2 -14.73 -22.06 3.90
CA ASN A 2 -14.01 -22.98 4.80
C ASN A 2 -12.91 -22.22 5.59
N LYS A 3 -12.36 -22.86 6.64
CA LYS A 3 -11.36 -22.24 7.52
C LYS A 3 -10.07 -21.85 6.77
N ASP A 4 -9.64 -22.68 5.82
CA ASP A 4 -8.45 -22.44 4.99
C ASP A 4 -8.58 -21.18 4.13
N ASN A 5 -9.71 -21.03 3.42
CA ASN A 5 -10.00 -19.83 2.62
C ASN A 5 -10.06 -18.57 3.48
N MET A 6 -10.61 -18.66 4.70
CA MET A 6 -10.62 -17.53 5.63
C MET A 6 -9.20 -17.14 6.07
N THR A 7 -8.33 -18.11 6.34
CA THR A 7 -6.92 -17.85 6.66
C THR A 7 -6.19 -17.19 5.48
N LYS A 8 -6.41 -17.67 4.25
CA LYS A 8 -5.80 -17.09 3.05
C LYS A 8 -6.32 -15.67 2.76
N LEU A 9 -7.62 -15.40 2.94
CA LEU A 9 -8.19 -14.06 2.82
C LEU A 9 -7.67 -13.10 3.90
N ALA A 10 -7.50 -13.58 5.14
CA ALA A 10 -6.87 -12.79 6.20
C ALA A 10 -5.40 -12.44 5.86
N ALA A 11 -4.67 -13.38 5.25
CA ALA A 11 -3.31 -13.13 4.77
C ALA A 11 -3.31 -12.10 3.62
N LEU A 12 -4.22 -12.20 2.65
CA LEU A 12 -4.37 -11.21 1.59
C LEU A 12 -4.70 -9.82 2.13
N HIS A 13 -5.66 -9.73 3.06
CA HIS A 13 -6.02 -8.48 3.73
C HIS A 13 -4.83 -7.86 4.46
N ARG A 14 -4.01 -8.67 5.13
CA ARG A 14 -2.76 -8.18 5.73
C ARG A 14 -1.82 -7.56 4.69
N HIS A 15 -1.65 -8.19 3.53
CA HIS A 15 -0.82 -7.61 2.45
C HIS A 15 -1.40 -6.30 1.94
N TRP A 16 -2.72 -6.21 1.81
CA TRP A 16 -3.39 -4.96 1.44
C TRP A 16 -3.21 -3.86 2.50
N ILE A 17 -3.36 -4.17 3.79
CA ILE A 17 -3.08 -3.22 4.89
C ILE A 17 -1.65 -2.70 4.82
N VAL A 18 -0.67 -3.57 4.53
CA VAL A 18 0.73 -3.15 4.35
C VAL A 18 0.84 -2.16 3.19
N ALA A 19 0.21 -2.44 2.03
CA ALA A 19 0.19 -1.52 0.90
C ALA A 19 -0.49 -0.18 1.26
N ASP A 20 -1.66 -0.23 1.90
CA ASP A 20 -2.44 0.95 2.28
C ASP A 20 -1.72 1.83 3.32
N SER A 21 -0.95 1.23 4.24
CA SER A 21 -0.14 1.98 5.20
C SER A 21 0.92 2.87 4.53
N VAL A 22 1.47 2.43 3.39
CA VAL A 22 2.39 3.23 2.59
C VAL A 22 1.63 4.32 1.83
N ARG A 23 0.44 4.01 1.30
CA ARG A 23 -0.44 4.99 0.65
C ARG A 23 -0.77 6.17 1.57
N ALA A 24 -1.09 5.89 2.84
CA ALA A 24 -1.46 6.89 3.84
C ALA A 24 -0.36 7.94 4.10
N VAL A 25 0.90 7.61 3.80
CA VAL A 25 2.06 8.46 4.08
C VAL A 25 2.74 9.01 2.82
N LEU A 26 2.17 8.82 1.63
CA LEU A 26 2.78 9.25 0.36
C LEU A 26 3.17 10.74 0.39
N GLN A 27 2.22 11.59 0.80
CA GLN A 27 2.36 13.04 0.84
C GLN A 27 2.87 13.56 2.19
N GLN A 28 3.13 12.69 3.17
CA GLN A 28 3.65 13.12 4.46
C GLN A 28 5.13 13.52 4.31
N LYS A 29 5.47 14.71 4.81
CA LYS A 29 6.86 15.12 4.96
C LYS A 29 7.52 14.23 6.00
N VAL A 30 8.74 13.79 5.70
CA VAL A 30 9.55 12.97 6.61
C VAL A 30 10.43 13.81 7.53
N THR A 31 10.51 15.12 7.29
CA THR A 31 11.29 16.07 8.07
C THR A 31 10.41 16.90 9.01
N THR A 32 10.97 17.24 10.16
CA THR A 32 10.40 18.27 11.04
C THR A 32 10.60 19.68 10.46
N PRO A 33 9.78 20.68 10.86
CA PRO A 33 9.95 22.06 10.41
C PRO A 33 11.36 22.62 10.67
N LYS A 34 11.96 22.28 11.83
CA LYS A 34 13.33 22.70 12.18
C LYS A 34 14.39 22.09 11.26
N GLN A 35 14.23 20.82 10.87
CA GLN A 35 15.14 20.17 9.93
C GLN A 35 15.00 20.75 8.52
N GLU A 36 13.77 21.06 8.11
CA GLU A 36 13.48 21.69 6.82
C GLU A 36 14.12 23.08 6.74
N GLU A 37 13.96 23.93 7.77
CA GLU A 37 14.58 25.26 7.83
C GLU A 37 16.11 25.20 7.72
N LEU A 38 16.75 24.31 8.48
CA LEU A 38 18.21 24.10 8.42
C LEU A 38 18.65 23.59 7.04
N ALA A 39 17.86 22.73 6.41
CA ALA A 39 18.15 22.20 5.09
C ALA A 39 18.00 23.27 3.99
N ILE A 40 16.97 24.12 4.09
CA ILE A 40 16.77 25.27 3.19
C ILE A 40 17.95 26.25 3.32
N GLN A 41 18.39 26.56 4.56
CA GLN A 41 19.54 27.44 4.77
C GLN A 41 20.82 26.87 4.13
N LYS A 42 21.00 25.55 4.17
CA LYS A 42 22.21 24.89 3.69
C LYS A 42 22.22 24.64 2.18
N PHE A 43 21.06 24.29 1.60
CA PHE A 43 20.98 23.79 0.22
C PHE A 43 20.10 24.66 -0.69
N GLY A 44 19.27 25.55 -0.14
CA GLY A 44 18.29 26.34 -0.89
C GLY A 44 16.94 25.63 -1.05
N SER A 45 15.86 26.42 -1.21
CA SER A 45 14.48 25.93 -1.26
C SER A 45 14.21 24.93 -2.39
N ASP A 46 14.79 25.17 -3.57
CA ASP A 46 14.48 24.40 -4.77
C ASP A 46 15.00 22.96 -4.66
N TYR A 47 16.18 22.79 -4.06
CA TYR A 47 16.77 21.47 -3.82
C TYR A 47 15.98 20.66 -2.79
N ILE A 48 15.44 21.33 -1.76
CA ILE A 48 14.58 20.68 -0.77
C ILE A 48 13.26 20.24 -1.40
N ALA A 49 12.63 21.11 -2.19
CA ALA A 49 11.42 20.76 -2.93
C ALA A 49 11.64 19.56 -3.87
N PHE A 50 12.75 19.55 -4.61
CA PHE A 50 13.13 18.42 -5.46
C PHE A 50 13.34 17.13 -4.66
N GLY A 51 14.05 17.20 -3.53
CA GLY A 51 14.28 16.05 -2.64
C GLY A 51 12.99 15.47 -2.08
N GLU A 52 12.04 16.32 -1.68
CA GLU A 52 10.72 15.89 -1.20
C GLU A 52 9.90 15.21 -2.30
N HIS A 53 9.92 15.75 -3.52
CA HIS A 53 9.29 15.12 -4.67
C HIS A 53 9.91 13.75 -4.99
N ALA A 54 11.24 13.66 -5.01
CA ALA A 54 11.94 12.38 -5.21
C ALA A 54 11.59 11.36 -4.12
N SER A 55 11.55 11.80 -2.85
CA SER A 55 11.16 10.99 -1.70
C SER A 55 9.72 10.46 -1.82
N MET A 56 8.79 11.30 -2.27
CA MET A 56 7.41 10.90 -2.57
C MET A 56 7.35 9.84 -3.67
N LEU A 57 8.11 10.01 -4.77
CA LEU A 57 8.18 9.02 -5.85
C LEU A 57 8.71 7.67 -5.35
N CYS A 58 9.70 7.65 -4.46
CA CYS A 58 10.18 6.41 -3.85
C CYS A 58 9.09 5.72 -3.00
N ARG A 59 8.31 6.46 -2.22
CA ARG A 59 7.17 5.88 -1.45
C ARG A 59 6.08 5.35 -2.38
N MET A 60 5.76 6.11 -3.44
CA MET A 60 4.81 5.70 -4.47
C MET A 60 5.25 4.40 -5.16
N GLN A 61 6.55 4.29 -5.44
CA GLN A 61 7.13 3.10 -6.05
C GLN A 61 6.93 1.86 -5.18
N VAL A 62 7.16 1.98 -3.87
CA VAL A 62 6.89 0.89 -2.91
C VAL A 62 5.40 0.56 -2.89
N TRP A 63 4.53 1.55 -2.79
CA TRP A 63 3.08 1.33 -2.75
C TRP A 63 2.55 0.59 -3.98
N TYR A 64 2.88 1.05 -5.19
CA TYR A 64 2.48 0.40 -6.44
C TYR A 64 2.97 -1.06 -6.50
N SER A 65 4.22 -1.28 -6.08
CA SER A 65 4.81 -2.62 -6.06
C SER A 65 4.11 -3.55 -5.07
N LEU A 66 3.71 -3.04 -3.90
CA LEU A 66 2.94 -3.79 -2.91
C LEU A 66 1.52 -4.11 -3.41
N LEU A 67 0.87 -3.21 -4.16
CA LEU A 67 -0.43 -3.50 -4.76
C LEU A 67 -0.37 -4.70 -5.71
N TYR A 68 0.73 -4.85 -6.48
CA TYR A 68 0.91 -6.03 -7.32
C TYR A 68 1.00 -7.32 -6.50
N VAL A 69 1.66 -7.30 -5.34
CA VAL A 69 1.71 -8.45 -4.43
C VAL A 69 0.30 -8.85 -3.96
N VAL A 70 -0.58 -7.86 -3.73
CA VAL A 70 -1.99 -8.14 -3.43
C VAL A 70 -2.70 -8.77 -4.64
N VAL A 71 -2.41 -8.33 -5.87
CA VAL A 71 -2.94 -8.96 -7.09
C VAL A 71 -2.50 -10.42 -7.22
N GLU A 72 -1.23 -10.72 -6.93
CA GLU A 72 -0.71 -12.10 -6.91
C GLU A 72 -1.46 -12.96 -5.89
N GLY A 73 -1.63 -12.45 -4.67
CA GLY A 73 -2.39 -13.13 -3.62
C GLY A 73 -3.86 -13.33 -3.99
N TYR A 74 -4.51 -12.33 -4.58
CA TYR A 74 -5.89 -12.42 -5.06
C TYR A 74 -6.04 -13.52 -6.12
N ARG A 75 -5.14 -13.58 -7.11
CA ARG A 75 -5.16 -14.63 -8.14
C ARG A 75 -4.96 -16.02 -7.56
N ALA A 76 -4.10 -16.17 -6.55
CA ALA A 76 -3.87 -17.43 -5.86
C ALA A 76 -5.07 -17.92 -5.01
N LEU A 77 -6.04 -17.06 -4.70
CA LEU A 77 -7.28 -17.46 -4.02
C LEU A 77 -8.29 -18.14 -4.95
N GLU A 78 -8.14 -17.97 -6.27
CA GLU A 78 -9.08 -18.47 -7.29
C GLU A 78 -10.53 -18.01 -7.11
N GLN A 79 -10.75 -16.98 -6.27
CA GLN A 79 -12.06 -16.38 -6.04
C GLN A 79 -12.27 -15.27 -7.06
N LYS A 80 -13.45 -15.26 -7.70
CA LYS A 80 -13.79 -14.25 -8.70
C LYS A 80 -14.60 -13.12 -8.09
N TYR A 81 -14.22 -11.89 -8.38
CA TYR A 81 -14.96 -10.69 -8.06
C TYR A 81 -15.04 -9.81 -9.29
N ALA A 82 -16.22 -9.76 -9.93
CA ALA A 82 -16.39 -9.23 -11.29
C ALA A 82 -15.79 -7.81 -11.51
N PRO A 83 -15.97 -6.82 -10.61
CA PRO A 83 -15.36 -5.50 -10.79
C PRO A 83 -13.82 -5.52 -10.83
N LEU A 84 -13.19 -6.41 -10.04
CA LEU A 84 -11.75 -6.56 -10.04
C LEU A 84 -11.26 -7.38 -11.24
N GLU A 85 -12.02 -8.39 -11.67
CA GLU A 85 -11.72 -9.14 -12.90
C GLU A 85 -11.73 -8.24 -14.14
N GLU A 86 -12.72 -7.35 -14.26
CA GLU A 86 -12.80 -6.38 -15.35
C GLU A 86 -11.58 -5.45 -15.39
N LEU A 87 -11.17 -4.95 -14.21
CA LEU A 87 -10.00 -4.08 -14.11
C LEU A 87 -8.69 -4.82 -14.44
N LEU A 88 -8.56 -6.07 -13.98
CA LEU A 88 -7.39 -6.94 -14.20
C LEU A 88 -7.35 -7.55 -15.61
N ALA A 89 -8.45 -7.50 -16.36
CA ALA A 89 -8.50 -7.92 -17.76
C ALA A 89 -7.65 -7.01 -18.67
N ASN A 90 -7.32 -5.79 -18.22
CA ASN A 90 -6.30 -4.98 -18.87
C ASN A 90 -4.90 -5.53 -18.58
N GLY A 91 -4.52 -6.56 -19.34
CA GLY A 91 -3.27 -7.29 -19.17
C GLY A 91 -2.01 -6.42 -19.32
N GLU A 92 -2.10 -5.31 -20.06
CA GLU A 92 -0.97 -4.40 -20.24
C GLU A 92 -0.61 -3.68 -18.94
N PHE A 93 -1.58 -3.06 -18.25
CA PHE A 93 -1.31 -2.43 -16.95
C PHE A 93 -0.83 -3.43 -15.91
N VAL A 94 -1.40 -4.64 -15.92
CA VAL A 94 -0.97 -5.71 -15.01
C VAL A 94 0.47 -6.13 -15.27
N ASP A 95 0.87 -6.27 -16.53
CA ASP A 95 2.26 -6.62 -16.88
C ASP A 95 3.23 -5.49 -16.56
N LEU A 96 2.87 -4.25 -16.86
CA LEU A 96 3.66 -3.08 -16.50
C LEU A 96 3.86 -3.01 -14.99
N LEU A 97 2.80 -3.19 -14.19
CA LEU A 97 2.89 -3.18 -12.73
C LEU A 97 3.73 -4.36 -12.19
N ARG A 98 3.69 -5.53 -12.83
CA ARG A 98 4.57 -6.67 -12.52
C ARG A 98 6.04 -6.30 -12.72
N ARG A 99 6.38 -5.71 -13.88
CA ARG A 99 7.75 -5.27 -14.20
C ARG A 99 8.20 -4.17 -13.24
N TYR A 100 7.30 -3.26 -12.90
CA TYR A 100 7.50 -2.19 -11.92
C TYR A 100 7.84 -2.77 -10.54
N ARG A 101 7.03 -3.71 -10.02
CA ARG A 101 7.28 -4.43 -8.76
C ARG A 101 8.64 -5.11 -8.75
N ASN A 102 9.03 -5.72 -9.87
CA ASN A 102 10.33 -6.38 -9.97
C ASN A 102 11.48 -5.38 -9.90
N ALA A 103 11.37 -4.23 -10.57
CA ALA A 103 12.39 -3.20 -10.53
C ALA A 103 12.53 -2.56 -9.13
N THR A 104 11.44 -2.50 -8.36
CA THR A 104 11.43 -1.95 -6.99
C THR A 104 12.10 -2.87 -5.97
N PHE A 105 11.82 -4.18 -6.01
CA PHE A 105 12.27 -5.12 -4.98
C PHE A 105 13.47 -5.98 -5.38
N HIS A 106 13.91 -5.93 -6.64
CA HIS A 106 15.15 -6.56 -7.07
C HIS A 106 16.15 -5.49 -7.49
N TYR A 107 17.40 -5.66 -7.08
CA TYR A 107 18.49 -4.77 -7.45
C TYR A 107 18.56 -4.57 -8.96
N GLN A 108 18.60 -3.30 -9.38
CA GLN A 108 18.83 -2.90 -10.76
C GLN A 108 20.18 -2.16 -10.83
N THR A 109 20.94 -2.40 -11.89
CA THR A 109 22.22 -1.72 -12.14
C THR A 109 22.02 -0.29 -12.65
N ASP A 110 20.85 0.00 -13.23
CA ASP A 110 20.47 1.32 -13.70
C ASP A 110 19.47 1.96 -12.72
N ALA A 111 19.74 3.20 -12.34
CA ALA A 111 18.91 3.99 -11.44
C ALA A 111 17.59 4.43 -12.10
N LEU A 112 17.56 4.57 -13.44
CA LEU A 112 16.40 4.99 -14.21
C LEU A 112 15.97 3.90 -15.20
N ASN A 113 15.65 2.74 -14.66
CA ASN A 113 15.26 1.58 -15.45
C ASN A 113 13.92 1.77 -16.17
N ASP A 114 13.87 1.45 -17.47
CA ASP A 114 12.67 1.45 -18.31
C ASP A 114 11.48 0.72 -17.65
N LYS A 115 11.71 -0.35 -16.88
CA LYS A 115 10.66 -1.07 -16.14
C LYS A 115 9.87 -0.18 -15.17
N VAL A 116 10.52 0.82 -14.59
CA VAL A 116 9.89 1.80 -13.68
C VAL A 116 9.21 2.88 -14.51
N ILE A 117 9.91 3.39 -15.52
CA ILE A 117 9.46 4.52 -16.35
C ILE A 117 8.23 4.14 -17.18
N ASP A 118 8.21 2.94 -17.76
CA ASP A 118 7.13 2.46 -18.64
C ASP A 118 5.77 2.53 -17.96
N PHE A 119 5.66 2.10 -16.70
CA PHE A 119 4.39 2.17 -15.98
C PHE A 119 4.00 3.62 -15.68
N LEU A 120 4.95 4.45 -15.22
CA LEU A 120 4.69 5.85 -14.88
C LEU A 120 4.30 6.71 -16.09
N ASN A 121 4.86 6.41 -17.26
CA ASN A 121 4.57 7.11 -18.51
C ASN A 121 3.33 6.56 -19.22
N LYS A 122 2.80 5.40 -18.80
CA LYS A 122 1.60 4.84 -19.40
C LYS A 122 0.42 5.74 -19.06
N GLU A 123 -0.24 6.23 -20.10
CA GLU A 123 -1.44 7.07 -19.98
C GLU A 123 -2.49 6.39 -19.09
N ASN A 124 -3.04 7.15 -18.14
CA ASN A 124 -4.03 6.71 -17.15
C ASN A 124 -3.53 5.65 -16.14
N SER A 125 -2.22 5.38 -16.05
CA SER A 125 -1.68 4.45 -15.05
C SER A 125 -2.01 4.88 -13.61
N GLU A 126 -2.02 6.18 -13.33
CA GLU A 126 -2.36 6.78 -12.05
C GLU A 126 -3.86 6.65 -11.71
N VAL A 127 -4.72 6.64 -12.73
CA VAL A 127 -6.15 6.39 -12.57
C VAL A 127 -6.36 4.90 -12.29
N TRP A 128 -5.78 4.05 -13.13
CA TRP A 128 -5.92 2.59 -13.05
C TRP A 128 -5.41 2.03 -11.72
N ILE A 129 -4.26 2.50 -11.22
CA ILE A 129 -3.68 2.01 -9.96
C ILE A 129 -4.51 2.43 -8.73
N ARG A 130 -5.14 3.60 -8.78
CA ARG A 130 -6.07 4.06 -7.74
C ARG A 130 -7.35 3.23 -7.75
N ASP A 131 -7.88 2.95 -8.94
CA ASP A 131 -9.03 2.07 -9.10
C ASP A 131 -8.72 0.64 -8.66
N LEU A 132 -7.50 0.15 -8.90
CA LEU A 132 -7.03 -1.15 -8.42
C LEU A 132 -7.07 -1.21 -6.89
N ASN A 133 -6.50 -0.22 -6.21
CA ASN A 133 -6.54 -0.17 -4.76
C ASN A 133 -8.00 -0.16 -4.23
N LYS A 134 -8.87 0.63 -4.85
CA LYS A 134 -10.28 0.75 -4.47
C LYS A 134 -11.04 -0.57 -4.67
N GLN A 135 -10.81 -1.29 -5.79
CA GLN A 135 -11.48 -2.56 -6.05
C GLN A 135 -10.94 -3.69 -5.16
N LEU A 136 -9.65 -3.66 -4.81
CA LEU A 136 -9.07 -4.57 -3.82
C LEU A 136 -9.68 -4.36 -2.42
N GLU A 137 -9.83 -3.12 -1.99
CA GLU A 137 -10.52 -2.77 -0.74
C GLU A 137 -11.96 -3.26 -0.74
N ALA A 138 -12.71 -2.97 -1.82
CA ALA A 138 -14.11 -3.40 -1.96
C ALA A 138 -14.24 -4.92 -1.94
N PHE A 139 -13.36 -5.64 -2.63
CA PHE A 139 -13.30 -7.10 -2.59
C PHE A 139 -13.07 -7.62 -1.17
N LEU A 140 -12.11 -7.05 -0.43
CA LEU A 140 -11.78 -7.49 0.92
C LEU A 140 -12.92 -7.20 1.91
N MET A 141 -13.58 -6.05 1.79
CA MET A 141 -14.76 -5.69 2.58
C MET A 141 -15.96 -6.61 2.29
N TRP A 142 -16.10 -7.06 1.05
CA TRP A 142 -17.13 -8.03 0.66
C TRP A 142 -16.80 -9.46 1.10
N ALA A 143 -15.54 -9.88 0.95
CA ALA A 143 -15.12 -11.27 1.17
C ALA A 143 -14.90 -11.61 2.65
N LEU A 144 -14.52 -10.63 3.48
CA LEU A 144 -14.32 -10.80 4.91
C LEU A 144 -15.52 -10.27 5.70
N PRO A 145 -15.87 -10.88 6.85
CA PRO A 145 -16.92 -10.39 7.73
C PRO A 145 -16.46 -9.17 8.55
N ILE A 146 -15.79 -8.20 7.92
CA ILE A 146 -15.24 -7.01 8.59
C ILE A 146 -16.37 -6.18 9.19
N GLY A 147 -17.48 -5.99 8.47
CA GLY A 147 -18.63 -5.23 8.98
C GLY A 147 -19.25 -5.86 10.24
N GLU A 148 -19.35 -7.18 10.29
CA GLU A 148 -19.82 -7.90 11.48
C GLU A 148 -18.82 -7.79 12.63
N ALA A 149 -17.52 -7.89 12.34
CA ALA A 149 -16.47 -7.74 13.34
C ALA A 149 -16.44 -6.33 13.94
N VAL A 150 -16.61 -5.29 13.13
CA VAL A 150 -16.67 -3.89 13.59
C VAL A 150 -17.88 -3.66 14.50
N LYS A 151 -19.09 -4.07 14.08
CA LYS A 151 -20.29 -3.96 14.92
C LYS A 151 -20.13 -4.67 16.26
N LYS A 152 -19.56 -5.89 16.24
CA LYS A 152 -19.28 -6.64 17.46
C LYS A 152 -18.28 -5.90 18.37
N MET A 153 -17.28 -5.23 17.80
CA MET A 153 -16.32 -4.44 18.55
C MET A 153 -16.94 -3.17 19.14
N GLU A 154 -17.87 -2.51 18.44
CA GLU A 154 -18.63 -1.38 18.96
C GLU A 154 -19.51 -1.79 20.16
N GLU A 155 -20.11 -2.98 20.10
CA GLU A 155 -20.95 -3.54 21.18
C GLU A 155 -20.14 -4.09 22.38
N SER A 156 -19.00 -4.74 22.13
CA SER A 156 -18.22 -5.45 23.16
C SER A 156 -16.96 -4.71 23.64
N GLY A 157 -16.65 -3.57 23.04
CA GLY A 157 -15.45 -2.77 23.31
C GLY A 157 -14.19 -3.31 22.60
N LEU A 158 -13.12 -2.51 22.64
CA LEU A 158 -11.83 -2.90 22.05
C LEU A 158 -11.28 -4.17 22.71
N PRO A 159 -10.67 -5.09 21.93
CA PRO A 159 -10.03 -6.27 22.48
C PRO A 159 -8.92 -5.87 23.45
N LYS A 160 -8.87 -6.54 24.61
CA LYS A 160 -7.82 -6.29 25.61
C LYS A 160 -6.48 -6.72 25.02
N VAL A 161 -5.55 -5.76 24.93
CA VAL A 161 -4.17 -6.04 24.54
C VAL A 161 -3.50 -6.82 25.67
N PRO A 162 -2.92 -8.01 25.41
CA PRO A 162 -2.24 -8.78 26.45
C PRO A 162 -1.09 -7.96 27.06
N PRO A 163 -0.99 -7.91 28.40
CA PRO A 163 0.07 -7.18 29.08
C PRO A 163 1.44 -7.79 28.74
N GLY A 164 2.48 -6.94 28.65
CA GLY A 164 3.86 -7.36 28.35
C GLY A 164 4.17 -7.56 26.87
N THR A 165 3.23 -7.26 25.97
CA THR A 165 3.47 -7.27 24.52
C THR A 165 4.02 -5.92 24.04
N LYS A 166 4.78 -5.90 22.92
CA LYS A 166 5.17 -4.63 22.25
C LYS A 166 3.98 -3.74 21.91
N LEU A 167 2.80 -4.33 21.70
CA LEU A 167 1.55 -3.61 21.51
C LEU A 167 1.12 -2.89 22.79
N SER A 168 1.19 -3.55 23.96
CA SER A 168 0.84 -2.91 25.23
C SER A 168 1.68 -1.67 25.54
N THR A 169 2.96 -1.67 25.17
CA THR A 169 3.85 -0.51 25.32
C THR A 169 3.56 0.63 24.33
N LEU A 170 3.05 0.31 23.13
CA LEU A 170 2.70 1.32 22.11
C LEU A 170 1.41 2.07 22.47
N PHE A 171 0.40 1.36 22.99
CA PHE A 171 -0.87 1.97 23.40
C PHE A 171 -0.75 2.85 24.67
N GLN A 172 0.29 2.64 25.48
CA GLN A 172 0.60 3.49 26.64
C GLN A 172 1.25 4.82 26.23
N ARG A 173 2.06 4.83 25.16
CA ARG A 173 2.76 6.03 24.66
C ARG A 173 1.85 7.09 24.02
N GLY A 174 0.62 6.75 23.65
CA GLY A 174 -0.33 7.69 23.04
C GLY A 174 -1.25 8.43 24.02
N LYS A 175 -1.00 8.30 25.34
CA LYS A 175 -1.79 8.92 26.41
C LYS A 175 -1.02 9.96 27.24
N GLU A 176 0.21 10.27 26.84
CA GLU A 176 1.01 11.39 27.35
C GLU A 176 0.94 12.56 26.37
#